data_AF-A0A918M2V6-F1
#
_entry.id   AF-A0A918M2V6-F1
#
_cell.length_a   1.000
_cell.length_b   1.000
_cell.length_c   1.000
_cell.angle_alpha   90.00
_cell.angle_beta   90.00
_cell.angle_gamma   90.00
#
_symmetry.space_group_name_H-M   'P 1'
#
loop_
_entity.id
_entity.type
_entity.pdbx_description
1 polymer ?
#
loop_
_entity_poly.entity_id
_entity_poly.type
_entity_poly.pdbx_seq_one_letter_code
_entity_poly.pdbx_strand_id
1 'polypeptide(L)'
;MTLTVGGEDKELSARLDKELTAFNRAATGASDEAGLSVRATGDDGELTGGLTGWTWGGLCGVGMLWVRDDRRGTGLGTELMRAAEDEARRRGCDRVIVSSFSFQAPSFYRRLGYVETGRSEGIPGGHVDVHFHKALGPPAAPAFLLAVLLDHPADAVEDALAYEEEALALLPRHGGRLERRLRTADGLSEVHLVRFPSEEAYRAYLADPDRTPDGRITARVLEVTEVYA
;
A
#
# COMPACT_ATOMS: atom_id res chain seq x y z
N MET A 1 -24.85 -44.07 -12.02
CA MET A 1 -24.23 -42.74 -12.13
C MET A 1 -24.01 -42.47 -13.61
N THR A 2 -24.49 -41.35 -14.13
CA THR A 2 -24.26 -40.93 -15.51
C THR A 2 -23.35 -39.72 -15.49
N LEU A 3 -22.27 -39.75 -16.26
CA LEU A 3 -21.33 -38.64 -16.41
C LEU A 3 -21.50 -38.03 -17.79
N THR A 4 -21.57 -36.70 -17.85
CA THR A 4 -21.63 -35.94 -19.10
C THR A 4 -20.48 -34.94 -19.12
N VAL A 5 -19.89 -34.74 -20.30
CA VAL A 5 -18.81 -33.77 -20.53
C VAL A 5 -19.34 -32.67 -21.43
N GLY A 6 -19.12 -31.41 -21.05
CA GLY A 6 -19.64 -30.23 -21.75
C GLY A 6 -18.65 -29.06 -21.78
N GLY A 7 -19.07 -27.94 -22.34
CA GLY A 7 -18.31 -26.69 -22.39
C GLY A 7 -18.53 -25.82 -21.14
N GLU A 8 -18.44 -24.49 -21.31
CA GLU A 8 -18.75 -23.55 -20.23
C GLU A 8 -20.20 -23.74 -19.75
N ASP A 9 -20.36 -23.97 -18.44
CA ASP A 9 -21.66 -24.13 -17.80
C ASP A 9 -21.72 -23.21 -16.57
N LYS A 10 -22.39 -22.07 -16.74
CA LYS A 10 -22.47 -21.03 -15.71
C LYS A 10 -23.37 -21.44 -14.55
N GLU A 11 -24.43 -22.20 -14.81
CA GLU A 11 -25.35 -22.66 -13.78
C GLU A 11 -24.67 -23.70 -12.89
N LEU A 12 -24.01 -24.69 -13.50
CA LEU A 12 -23.22 -25.66 -12.77
C LEU A 12 -22.10 -24.98 -11.98
N SER A 13 -21.36 -24.04 -12.60
CA SER A 13 -20.28 -23.31 -11.92
C SER A 13 -20.79 -22.56 -10.69
N ALA A 14 -21.91 -21.85 -10.81
CA ALA A 14 -22.52 -21.14 -9.68
C ALA A 14 -23.00 -22.09 -8.58
N ARG A 15 -23.51 -23.28 -8.94
CA ARG A 15 -23.91 -24.29 -7.94
C ARG A 15 -22.70 -24.87 -7.22
N LEU A 16 -21.65 -25.24 -7.95
CA LEU A 16 -20.42 -25.80 -7.37
C LEU A 16 -19.73 -24.79 -6.45
N ASP A 17 -19.64 -23.53 -6.87
CA ASP A 17 -19.11 -22.43 -6.07
C ASP A 17 -19.81 -22.32 -4.71
N LYS A 18 -21.15 -22.30 -4.71
CA LYS A 18 -21.95 -22.24 -3.48
C LYS A 18 -21.70 -23.43 -2.55
N GLU A 19 -21.68 -24.65 -3.09
CA GLU A 19 -21.50 -25.87 -2.28
C GLU A 19 -20.07 -25.96 -1.73
N LEU A 20 -19.06 -25.64 -2.55
CA LEU A 20 -17.66 -25.63 -2.11
C LEU A 20 -17.41 -24.53 -1.09
N THR A 21 -18.00 -23.34 -1.25
CA THR A 21 -17.94 -22.27 -0.25
C THR A 21 -18.48 -22.76 1.10
N ALA A 22 -19.65 -23.39 1.12
CA ALA A 22 -20.24 -23.91 2.35
C ALA A 22 -19.35 -25.00 2.99
N PHE A 23 -18.81 -25.91 2.18
CA PHE A 23 -17.91 -26.96 2.63
C PHE A 23 -16.60 -26.39 3.20
N ASN A 24 -15.96 -25.46 2.50
CA ASN A 24 -14.70 -24.83 2.90
C ASN A 24 -14.85 -24.04 4.20
N ARG A 25 -15.96 -23.30 4.35
CA ARG A 25 -16.31 -22.59 5.60
C ARG A 25 -16.41 -23.57 6.77
N ALA A 26 -17.11 -24.69 6.58
CA ALA A 26 -17.25 -25.70 7.62
C ALA A 26 -15.90 -26.37 7.98
N ALA A 27 -15.04 -26.60 6.98
CA ALA A 27 -13.74 -27.26 7.18
C ALA A 27 -12.68 -26.36 7.83
N THR A 28 -12.72 -25.05 7.57
CA THR A 28 -11.66 -24.10 8.01
C THR A 28 -12.10 -23.17 9.13
N GLY A 29 -13.40 -22.99 9.33
CA GLY A 29 -13.96 -21.95 10.20
C GLY A 29 -13.88 -20.53 9.63
N ALA A 30 -13.21 -20.31 8.49
CA ALA A 30 -13.09 -19.01 7.85
C ALA A 30 -14.30 -18.73 6.96
N SER A 31 -14.96 -17.59 7.15
CA SER A 31 -16.19 -17.21 6.43
C SER A 31 -16.14 -15.84 5.76
N ASP A 32 -14.93 -15.28 5.67
CA ASP A 32 -14.57 -13.94 5.20
C ASP A 32 -14.21 -13.87 3.70
N GLU A 33 -14.63 -14.88 2.92
CA GLU A 33 -14.31 -14.94 1.50
C GLU A 33 -14.92 -13.76 0.71
N ALA A 34 -14.09 -13.09 -0.08
CA ALA A 34 -14.49 -11.93 -0.87
C ALA A 34 -13.65 -11.75 -2.13
N GLY A 35 -14.27 -11.24 -3.20
CA GLY A 35 -13.56 -10.79 -4.40
C GLY A 35 -12.72 -9.53 -4.13
N LEU A 36 -11.63 -9.39 -4.89
CA LEU A 36 -10.74 -8.24 -4.87
C LEU A 36 -10.58 -7.70 -6.30
N SER A 37 -10.66 -6.38 -6.47
CA SER A 37 -10.35 -5.73 -7.74
C SER A 37 -9.71 -4.36 -7.53
N VAL A 38 -8.69 -4.06 -8.33
CA VAL A 38 -8.08 -2.73 -8.41
C VAL A 38 -8.15 -2.28 -9.86
N ARG A 39 -8.60 -1.04 -10.09
CA ARG A 39 -8.78 -0.48 -11.43
C ARG A 39 -7.96 0.80 -11.57
N ALA A 40 -7.20 0.92 -12.65
CA ALA A 40 -6.58 2.17 -13.07
C ALA A 40 -7.25 2.67 -14.34
N THR A 41 -7.77 3.90 -14.29
CA THR A 41 -8.40 4.58 -15.43
C THR A 41 -7.60 5.81 -15.83
N GLY A 42 -7.52 6.08 -17.14
CA GLY A 42 -6.97 7.32 -17.66
C GLY A 42 -7.94 8.49 -17.46
N ASP A 43 -7.49 9.70 -17.82
CA ASP A 43 -8.29 10.93 -17.76
C ASP A 43 -9.52 10.88 -18.70
N ASP A 44 -9.45 10.04 -19.74
CA ASP A 44 -10.53 9.72 -20.67
C ASP A 44 -11.55 8.71 -20.11
N GLY A 45 -11.32 8.17 -18.91
CA GLY A 45 -12.13 7.13 -18.28
C GLY A 45 -11.79 5.71 -18.76
N GLU A 46 -10.87 5.55 -19.71
CA GLU A 46 -10.51 4.25 -20.27
C GLU A 46 -9.66 3.41 -19.32
N LEU A 47 -9.80 2.09 -19.40
CA LEU A 47 -9.00 1.17 -18.60
C LEU A 47 -7.54 1.20 -19.05
N THR A 48 -6.64 1.62 -18.16
CA THR A 48 -5.19 1.66 -18.39
C THR A 48 -4.47 0.49 -17.72
N GLY A 49 -5.10 -0.14 -16.73
CA GLY A 49 -4.64 -1.36 -16.09
C GLY A 49 -5.62 -1.83 -15.03
N GLY A 50 -5.48 -3.07 -14.59
CA GLY A 50 -6.33 -3.62 -13.55
C GLY A 50 -5.81 -4.93 -12.98
N LEU A 51 -6.29 -5.24 -11.79
CA LEU A 51 -6.03 -6.47 -11.07
C LEU A 51 -7.37 -7.05 -10.58
N THR A 52 -7.54 -8.37 -10.69
CA THR A 52 -8.59 -9.10 -9.98
C THR A 52 -8.00 -10.22 -9.14
N GLY A 53 -8.71 -10.60 -8.08
CA GLY A 53 -8.28 -11.63 -7.14
C GLY A 53 -9.36 -11.93 -6.12
N TRP A 54 -8.95 -12.58 -5.03
CA TRP A 54 -9.82 -12.98 -3.94
C TRP A 54 -9.06 -12.96 -2.61
N THR A 55 -9.80 -12.89 -1.50
CA THR A 55 -9.28 -12.99 -0.14
C THR A 55 -10.09 -13.99 0.66
N TRP A 56 -9.44 -14.82 1.47
CA TRP A 56 -10.10 -15.78 2.37
C TRP A 56 -9.13 -16.29 3.44
N GLY A 57 -9.53 -16.29 4.72
CA GLY A 57 -8.77 -16.94 5.79
C GLY A 57 -7.33 -16.43 5.94
N GLY A 58 -7.14 -15.13 5.80
CA GLY A 58 -5.82 -14.50 5.86
C GLY A 58 -4.95 -14.64 4.59
N LEU A 59 -5.49 -15.20 3.51
CA LEU A 59 -4.79 -15.37 2.23
C LEU A 59 -5.40 -14.49 1.14
N CYS A 60 -4.56 -13.83 0.35
CA CYS A 60 -4.96 -13.19 -0.89
C CYS A 60 -4.42 -13.96 -2.11
N GLY A 61 -5.27 -14.25 -3.07
CA GLY A 61 -4.88 -14.79 -4.38
C GLY A 61 -5.06 -13.77 -5.49
N VAL A 62 -3.98 -13.46 -6.22
CA VAL A 62 -4.08 -12.65 -7.44
C VAL A 62 -4.48 -13.55 -8.61
N GLY A 63 -5.58 -13.21 -9.26
CA GLY A 63 -6.11 -13.94 -10.41
C GLY A 63 -5.59 -13.39 -11.74
N MET A 64 -5.83 -12.11 -12.00
CA MET A 64 -5.39 -11.45 -13.23
C MET A 64 -4.70 -10.12 -12.91
N LEU A 65 -3.64 -9.81 -13.64
CA LEU A 65 -3.02 -8.49 -13.67
C LEU A 65 -2.76 -8.12 -15.12
N TRP A 66 -3.22 -6.94 -15.52
CA TRP A 66 -3.00 -6.43 -16.86
C TRP A 66 -2.69 -4.93 -16.82
N VAL A 67 -1.77 -4.52 -17.70
CA VAL A 67 -1.42 -3.13 -17.95
C VAL A 67 -1.46 -2.91 -19.46
N ARG A 68 -2.13 -1.85 -19.87
CA ARG A 68 -2.21 -1.42 -21.27
C ARG A 68 -0.82 -1.13 -21.81
N ASP A 69 -0.59 -1.45 -23.08
CA ASP A 69 0.77 -1.51 -23.65
C ASP A 69 1.53 -0.17 -23.54
N ASP A 70 0.85 0.94 -23.82
CA ASP A 70 1.34 2.32 -23.70
C ASP A 70 1.65 2.76 -22.26
N ARG A 71 1.20 2.00 -21.26
CA ARG A 71 1.42 2.25 -19.82
C ARG A 71 2.38 1.26 -19.19
N ARG A 72 2.97 0.35 -19.97
CA ARG A 72 4.00 -0.57 -19.47
C ARG A 72 5.30 0.20 -19.21
N GLY A 73 6.06 -0.27 -18.22
CA GLY A 73 7.32 0.38 -17.83
C GLY A 73 7.15 1.67 -17.02
N THR A 74 5.94 2.21 -16.83
CA THR A 74 5.71 3.45 -16.07
C THR A 74 5.60 3.23 -14.55
N GLY A 75 5.62 1.98 -14.09
CA GLY A 75 5.38 1.62 -12.68
C GLY A 75 3.94 1.22 -12.35
N LEU A 76 2.98 1.35 -13.28
CA LEU A 76 1.55 1.11 -13.02
C LEU A 76 1.25 -0.30 -12.49
N GLY A 77 1.93 -1.33 -12.99
CA GLY A 77 1.76 -2.70 -12.46
C GLY A 77 2.15 -2.82 -10.98
N THR A 78 3.20 -2.11 -10.56
CA THR A 78 3.62 -2.06 -9.15
C THR A 78 2.58 -1.37 -8.29
N GLU A 79 2.01 -0.26 -8.76
CA GLU A 79 0.94 0.46 -8.05
C GLU A 79 -0.30 -0.41 -7.87
N LEU A 80 -0.74 -1.11 -8.92
CA LEU A 80 -1.86 -2.06 -8.86
C LEU A 80 -1.63 -3.18 -7.83
N MET A 81 -0.43 -3.76 -7.82
CA MET A 81 -0.06 -4.80 -6.85
C MET A 81 -0.01 -4.26 -5.43
N ARG A 82 0.55 -3.07 -5.20
CA ARG A 82 0.59 -2.46 -3.87
C ARG A 82 -0.81 -2.18 -3.33
N ALA A 83 -1.68 -1.58 -4.14
CA ALA A 83 -3.07 -1.36 -3.75
C ALA A 83 -3.81 -2.67 -3.41
N ALA A 84 -3.53 -3.75 -4.14
CA ALA A 84 -4.08 -5.08 -3.83
C ALA A 84 -3.51 -5.65 -2.52
N GLU A 85 -2.20 -5.52 -2.29
CA GLU A 85 -1.54 -5.93 -1.04
C GLU A 85 -2.07 -5.14 0.17
N ASP A 86 -2.29 -3.84 0.03
CA ASP A 86 -2.80 -2.98 1.11
C ASP A 86 -4.24 -3.35 1.48
N GLU A 87 -5.09 -3.55 0.47
CA GLU A 87 -6.46 -4.02 0.69
C GLU A 87 -6.47 -5.43 1.30
N ALA A 88 -5.55 -6.32 0.89
CA ALA A 88 -5.38 -7.63 1.51
C ALA A 88 -5.02 -7.50 3.00
N ARG A 89 -4.04 -6.64 3.36
CA ARG A 89 -3.70 -6.39 4.78
C ARG A 89 -4.90 -5.85 5.56
N ARG A 90 -5.67 -4.92 4.99
CA ARG A 90 -6.88 -4.36 5.62
C ARG A 90 -7.94 -5.43 5.89
N ARG A 91 -8.01 -6.45 5.04
CA ARG A 91 -8.88 -7.64 5.22
C ARG A 91 -8.28 -8.69 6.16
N GLY A 92 -7.14 -8.42 6.80
CA GLY A 92 -6.48 -9.36 7.70
C GLY A 92 -5.67 -10.44 6.97
N CYS A 93 -5.34 -10.25 5.70
CA CYS A 93 -4.43 -11.15 5.00
C CYS A 93 -2.98 -10.95 5.44
N ASP A 94 -2.30 -12.06 5.70
CA ASP A 94 -0.88 -12.12 6.09
C ASP A 94 0.02 -12.59 4.94
N ARG A 95 -0.56 -12.98 3.80
CA ARG A 95 0.18 -13.48 2.64
C ARG A 95 -0.58 -13.33 1.33
N VAL A 96 0.18 -13.28 0.24
CA VAL A 96 -0.33 -13.24 -1.14
C VAL A 96 0.29 -14.36 -1.96
N ILE A 97 -0.53 -15.00 -2.80
CA ILE A 97 -0.08 -15.94 -3.83
C ILE A 97 -0.47 -15.45 -5.23
N VAL A 98 0.35 -15.80 -6.21
CA VAL A 98 0.12 -15.53 -7.63
C VAL A 98 0.87 -16.55 -8.48
N SER A 99 0.35 -16.90 -9.66
CA SER A 99 1.13 -17.59 -10.68
C SER A 99 1.33 -16.69 -11.90
N SER A 100 2.41 -16.93 -12.63
CA SER A 100 2.81 -16.13 -13.77
C SER A 100 3.54 -17.00 -14.77
N PHE A 101 3.03 -17.05 -16.01
CA PHE A 101 3.74 -17.73 -17.07
C PHE A 101 5.11 -17.08 -17.34
N SER A 102 6.07 -17.85 -17.84
CA SER A 102 7.42 -17.36 -18.13
C SER A 102 7.47 -16.18 -19.09
N PHE A 103 6.47 -16.02 -19.96
CA PHE A 103 6.31 -14.88 -20.87
C PHE A 103 5.52 -13.69 -20.27
N GLN A 104 4.95 -13.84 -19.07
CA GLN A 104 4.20 -12.82 -18.33
C GLN A 104 5.04 -12.16 -17.23
N ALA A 105 6.33 -11.91 -17.51
CA ALA A 105 7.24 -11.17 -16.65
C ALA A 105 7.38 -11.71 -15.21
N PRO A 106 7.79 -12.97 -14.97
CA PRO A 106 8.01 -13.50 -13.61
C PRO A 106 9.05 -12.70 -12.79
N SER A 107 9.98 -12.00 -13.45
CA SER A 107 10.92 -11.08 -12.79
C SER A 107 10.24 -9.85 -12.16
N PHE A 108 9.03 -9.47 -12.61
CA PHE A 108 8.22 -8.43 -11.99
C PHE A 108 7.87 -8.78 -10.54
N TYR A 109 7.30 -9.97 -10.31
CA TYR A 109 6.92 -10.42 -8.96
C TYR A 109 8.14 -10.57 -8.04
N ARG A 110 9.26 -11.11 -8.54
CA ARG A 110 10.52 -11.20 -7.77
C ARG A 110 11.00 -9.83 -7.28
N ARG A 111 10.92 -8.78 -8.12
CA ARG A 111 11.27 -7.41 -7.72
C ARG A 111 10.34 -6.81 -6.67
N LEU A 112 9.10 -7.31 -6.58
CA LEU A 112 8.15 -6.92 -5.54
C LEU A 112 8.33 -7.71 -4.23
N GLY A 113 9.35 -8.57 -4.15
CA GLY A 113 9.65 -9.37 -2.96
C GLY A 113 8.89 -10.69 -2.89
N TYR A 114 8.25 -11.13 -3.98
CA TYR A 114 7.67 -12.47 -4.04
C TYR A 114 8.76 -13.52 -4.22
N VAL A 115 8.62 -14.62 -3.48
CA VAL A 115 9.48 -15.79 -3.53
C VAL A 115 8.81 -16.87 -4.37
N GLU A 116 9.56 -17.48 -5.27
CA GLU A 116 9.07 -18.59 -6.08
C GLU A 116 8.89 -19.85 -5.22
N THR A 117 7.74 -20.51 -5.34
CA THR A 117 7.40 -21.72 -4.56
C THR A 117 7.27 -22.97 -5.41
N GLY A 118 7.16 -22.84 -6.74
CA GLY A 118 7.09 -23.99 -7.64
C GLY A 118 6.90 -23.61 -9.10
N ARG A 119 7.02 -24.61 -9.99
CA ARG A 119 6.80 -24.46 -11.44
C ARG A 119 5.98 -25.60 -12.01
N SER A 120 5.11 -25.28 -12.97
CA SER A 120 4.43 -26.24 -13.81
C SER A 120 5.01 -26.18 -15.22
N GLU A 121 5.60 -27.29 -15.66
CA GLU A 121 6.18 -27.46 -16.99
C GLU A 121 5.09 -27.70 -18.06
N GLY A 122 5.45 -27.55 -19.34
CA GLY A 122 4.59 -27.97 -20.46
C GLY A 122 3.58 -26.92 -20.93
N ILE A 123 3.76 -25.65 -20.57
CA ILE A 123 2.95 -24.56 -21.11
C ILE A 123 3.30 -24.39 -22.61
N PRO A 124 2.31 -24.13 -23.49
CA PRO A 124 2.53 -24.02 -24.93
C PRO A 124 3.70 -23.10 -25.29
N GLY A 125 4.46 -23.48 -26.32
CA GLY A 125 5.67 -22.75 -26.71
C GLY A 125 6.91 -23.07 -25.86
N GLY A 126 6.87 -24.12 -25.04
CA GLY A 126 7.99 -24.49 -24.15
C GLY A 126 8.10 -23.57 -22.94
N HIS A 127 6.99 -22.96 -22.55
CA HIS A 127 6.90 -22.07 -21.42
C HIS A 127 6.61 -22.84 -20.12
N VAL A 128 6.68 -22.14 -18.99
CA VAL A 128 6.34 -22.68 -17.67
C VAL A 128 5.40 -21.73 -16.94
N ASP A 129 4.56 -22.26 -16.04
CA ASP A 129 3.85 -21.44 -15.05
C ASP A 129 4.67 -21.38 -13.76
N VAL A 130 4.98 -20.19 -13.28
CA VAL A 130 5.82 -19.95 -12.10
C VAL A 130 4.92 -19.48 -10.95
N HIS A 131 4.92 -20.20 -9.85
CA HIS A 131 4.12 -19.90 -8.66
C HIS A 131 4.94 -19.10 -7.66
N PHE A 132 4.30 -18.12 -7.06
CA PHE A 132 4.91 -17.15 -6.16
C PHE A 132 4.11 -16.98 -4.87
N HIS A 133 4.83 -16.66 -3.81
CA HIS A 133 4.31 -16.35 -2.49
C HIS A 133 5.01 -15.12 -1.92
N LYS A 134 4.27 -14.26 -1.22
CA LYS A 134 4.82 -13.16 -0.42
C LYS A 134 4.12 -13.09 0.92
N ALA A 135 4.89 -13.10 2.01
CA ALA A 135 4.37 -12.74 3.31
C ALA A 135 4.11 -11.24 3.38
N LEU A 136 2.99 -10.85 3.97
CA LEU A 136 2.63 -9.48 4.27
C LEU A 136 2.94 -9.23 5.76
N GLY A 137 3.60 -8.12 6.05
CA GLY A 137 3.59 -7.57 7.41
C GLY A 137 2.19 -7.08 7.78
N PRO A 138 1.97 -6.69 9.06
CA PRO A 138 0.72 -6.05 9.46
C PRO A 138 0.44 -4.83 8.57
N PRO A 139 -0.83 -4.44 8.36
CA PRO A 139 -1.15 -3.19 7.70
C PRO A 139 -0.33 -2.07 8.35
N ALA A 140 0.31 -1.24 7.52
CA ALA A 140 0.94 -0.05 8.05
C ALA A 140 -0.14 0.77 8.77
N ALA A 141 0.15 1.18 10.00
CA ALA A 141 -0.78 2.03 10.74
C ALA A 141 -1.01 3.31 9.91
N PRO A 142 -2.27 3.80 9.81
CA PRO A 142 -2.52 5.09 9.19
C PRO A 142 -1.63 6.12 9.88
N ALA A 143 -0.96 6.93 9.08
CA ALA A 143 -0.07 7.95 9.61
C ALA A 143 -0.44 9.31 9.02
N PHE A 144 -0.50 10.28 9.93
CA PHE A 144 -0.76 11.67 9.62
C PHE A 144 0.58 12.31 9.25
N LEU A 145 0.81 12.52 7.94
CA LEU A 145 2.04 13.11 7.43
C LEU A 145 1.82 14.60 7.15
N LEU A 146 2.75 15.41 7.63
CA LEU A 146 2.76 16.86 7.51
C LEU A 146 4.00 17.32 6.77
N ALA A 147 3.81 18.15 5.75
CA ALA A 147 4.88 18.99 5.21
C ALA A 147 4.80 20.38 5.86
N VAL A 148 5.77 20.71 6.70
CA VAL A 148 5.81 21.99 7.42
C VAL A 148 6.92 22.86 6.84
N LEU A 149 6.56 24.04 6.33
CA LEU A 149 7.51 25.08 5.95
C LEU A 149 7.72 26.00 7.15
N LEU A 150 8.98 26.23 7.49
CA LEU A 150 9.44 27.11 8.54
C LEU A 150 10.24 28.24 7.89
N ASP A 151 9.86 29.47 8.17
CA ASP A 151 10.63 30.66 7.79
C ASP A 151 11.30 31.26 9.03
N HIS A 152 12.62 31.42 8.95
CA HIS A 152 13.45 32.00 10.00
C HIS A 152 13.69 33.49 9.70
N PRO A 153 13.45 34.38 10.67
CA PRO A 153 13.77 35.79 10.52
C PRO A 153 15.30 35.98 10.43
N ALA A 154 15.76 36.75 9.45
CA ALA A 154 17.19 36.94 9.17
C ALA A 154 17.97 37.53 10.34
N ASP A 155 17.31 38.27 11.24
CA ASP A 155 17.88 38.91 12.42
C ASP A 155 17.78 38.06 13.70
N ALA A 156 17.16 36.88 13.66
CA ALA A 156 17.01 36.00 14.82
C ALA A 156 17.11 34.49 14.46
N VAL A 157 17.96 34.15 13.48
CA VAL A 157 18.16 32.76 13.01
C VAL A 157 18.61 31.83 14.14
N GLU A 158 19.53 32.26 15.01
CA GLU A 158 20.05 31.41 16.10
C GLU A 158 18.94 31.04 17.11
N ASP A 159 18.15 32.01 17.54
CA ASP A 159 17.01 31.80 18.44
C ASP A 159 15.95 30.90 17.79
N ALA A 160 15.68 31.09 16.50
CA ALA A 160 14.74 30.27 15.76
C ALA A 160 15.22 28.81 15.64
N LEU A 161 16.51 28.58 15.39
CA LEU A 161 17.07 27.24 15.36
C LEU A 161 17.01 26.55 16.73
N ALA A 162 17.25 27.29 17.81
CA ALA A 162 17.14 26.76 19.17
C ALA A 162 15.71 26.30 19.48
N TYR A 163 14.71 27.14 19.20
CA TYR A 163 13.30 26.78 19.37
C TYR A 163 12.91 25.58 18.49
N GLU A 164 13.39 25.50 17.26
CA GLU A 164 13.11 24.39 16.35
C GLU A 164 13.63 23.06 16.92
N GLU A 165 14.86 23.01 17.42
CA GLU A 165 15.42 21.79 18.04
C GLU A 165 14.65 21.38 19.30
N GLU A 166 14.25 22.35 20.14
CA GLU A 166 13.41 22.10 21.30
C GLU A 166 12.05 21.51 20.89
N ALA A 167 11.41 22.07 19.87
CA ALA A 167 10.15 21.56 19.34
C ALA A 167 10.29 20.14 18.74
N LEU A 168 11.35 19.88 17.96
CA LEU A 168 11.63 18.56 17.40
C LEU A 168 11.87 17.49 18.48
N ALA A 169 12.51 17.87 19.59
CA ALA A 169 12.75 16.98 20.72
C ALA A 169 11.46 16.53 21.43
N LEU A 170 10.36 17.27 21.29
CA LEU A 170 9.06 16.91 21.86
C LEU A 170 8.28 15.90 21.00
N LEU A 171 8.61 15.75 19.71
CA LEU A 171 7.89 14.86 18.79
C LEU A 171 7.68 13.43 19.34
N PRO A 172 8.70 12.73 19.89
CA PRO A 172 8.54 11.36 20.36
C PRO A 172 7.54 11.22 21.52
N ARG A 173 7.32 12.26 22.33
CA ARG A 173 6.34 12.25 23.43
C ARG A 173 4.91 12.05 22.94
N HIS A 174 4.64 12.50 21.72
CA HIS A 174 3.34 12.43 21.05
C HIS A 174 3.32 11.38 19.92
N GLY A 175 4.30 10.47 19.90
CA GLY A 175 4.45 9.49 18.84
C GLY A 175 4.86 10.07 17.48
N GLY A 176 5.22 11.36 17.43
CA GLY A 176 5.70 12.05 16.25
C GLY A 176 7.14 11.68 15.90
N ARG A 177 7.48 11.72 14.60
CA ARG A 177 8.85 11.51 14.09
C ARG A 177 9.15 12.46 12.94
N LEU A 178 10.36 13.00 12.92
CA LEU A 178 10.91 13.72 11.77
C LEU A 178 11.39 12.70 10.74
N GLU A 179 10.74 12.66 9.58
CA GLU A 179 11.08 11.78 8.46
C GLU A 179 12.17 12.39 7.58
N ARG A 180 12.09 13.71 7.35
CA ARG A 180 13.05 14.42 6.51
C ARG A 180 13.14 15.90 6.88
N ARG A 181 14.35 16.44 6.72
CA ARG A 181 14.71 17.84 6.92
C ARG A 181 15.38 18.37 5.66
N LEU A 182 14.92 19.51 5.15
CA LEU A 182 15.46 20.13 3.93
C LEU A 182 15.56 21.64 4.15
N ARG A 183 16.77 22.22 3.99
CA ARG A 183 17.02 23.64 4.21
C ARG A 183 17.47 24.35 2.94
N THR A 184 17.05 25.59 2.75
CA THR A 184 17.53 26.45 1.66
C THR A 184 19.00 26.84 1.86
N ALA A 185 19.69 27.22 0.78
CA ALA A 185 21.12 27.54 0.84
C ALA A 185 21.43 28.79 1.68
N ASP A 186 20.48 29.72 1.78
CA ASP A 186 20.57 30.92 2.63
C ASP A 186 20.22 30.64 4.10
N GLY A 187 19.73 29.44 4.42
CA GLY A 187 19.33 29.04 5.77
C GLY A 187 18.08 29.71 6.32
N LEU A 188 17.38 30.51 5.51
CA LEU A 188 16.23 31.29 5.95
C LEU A 188 14.91 30.52 5.89
N SER A 189 14.85 29.44 5.09
CA SER A 189 13.66 28.61 5.00
C SER A 189 14.00 27.13 5.12
N GLU A 190 13.06 26.39 5.70
CA GLU A 190 13.22 24.98 5.97
C GLU A 190 11.91 24.19 5.80
N VAL A 191 12.01 22.99 5.24
CA VAL A 191 10.89 22.06 5.09
C VAL A 191 11.13 20.81 5.94
N HIS A 192 10.18 20.51 6.82
CA HIS A 192 10.12 19.27 7.56
C HIS A 192 9.03 18.36 7.02
N LEU A 193 9.35 17.07 6.85
CA LEU A 193 8.35 16.01 6.76
C LEU A 193 8.23 15.36 8.13
N VAL A 194 7.07 15.53 8.77
CA VAL A 194 6.81 15.03 10.12
C VAL A 194 5.64 14.06 10.09
N ARG A 195 5.84 12.88 10.69
CA ARG A 195 4.83 11.83 10.80
C ARG A 195 4.26 11.79 12.21
N PHE A 196 2.94 11.66 12.34
CA PHE A 196 2.23 11.34 13.59
C PHE A 196 1.35 10.10 13.42
N PRO A 197 0.99 9.40 14.51
CA PRO A 197 0.07 8.26 14.45
C PRO A 197 -1.38 8.67 14.17
N SER A 198 -1.75 9.94 14.38
CA SER A 198 -3.07 10.50 14.09
C SER A 198 -3.05 12.03 14.08
N GLU A 199 -4.12 12.65 13.58
CA GLU A 199 -4.32 14.11 13.71
C GLU A 199 -4.42 14.54 15.19
N GLU A 200 -5.04 13.71 16.05
CA GLU A 200 -5.16 14.00 17.48
C GLU A 200 -3.80 14.07 18.17
N ALA A 201 -2.88 13.15 17.82
CA ALA A 201 -1.51 13.18 18.33
C ALA A 201 -0.74 14.42 17.85
N TYR A 202 -0.97 14.86 16.61
CA TYR A 202 -0.41 16.12 16.13
C TYR A 202 -0.97 17.33 16.90
N ARG A 203 -2.29 17.38 17.14
CA ARG A 203 -2.91 18.46 17.93
C ARG A 203 -2.41 18.47 19.37
N ALA A 204 -2.20 17.29 19.98
CA ALA A 204 -1.59 17.16 21.30
C ALA A 204 -0.15 17.69 21.34
N TYR A 205 0.65 17.40 20.30
CA TYR A 205 1.99 17.97 20.14
C TYR A 205 1.96 19.50 20.02
N LEU A 206 1.02 20.06 19.24
CA LEU A 206 0.90 21.51 19.12
C LEU A 206 0.57 22.19 20.45
N ALA A 207 -0.16 21.51 21.33
CA ALA A 207 -0.62 21.98 22.63
C ALA A 207 0.31 21.58 23.80
N ASP A 208 1.47 20.98 23.54
CA ASP A 208 2.42 20.59 24.58
C ASP A 208 2.85 21.83 25.40
N PRO A 209 2.78 21.81 26.74
CA PRO A 209 3.11 22.96 27.57
C PRO A 209 4.59 23.37 27.48
N ASP A 210 5.49 22.45 27.15
CA ASP A 210 6.91 22.74 26.94
C ASP A 210 7.16 23.32 25.54
N ARG A 211 6.16 23.27 24.64
CA ARG A 211 6.21 23.91 23.33
C ARG A 211 5.70 25.34 23.43
N THR A 212 6.58 26.27 23.81
CA THR A 212 6.22 27.69 23.97
C THR A 212 6.30 28.42 22.62
N PRO A 213 5.19 28.79 21.95
CA PRO A 213 5.27 29.50 20.68
C PRO A 213 5.81 30.91 20.95
N ASP A 214 7.05 31.18 20.58
CA ASP A 214 7.67 32.49 20.79
C ASP A 214 7.32 33.52 19.69
N GLY A 215 6.57 33.09 18.67
CA GLY A 215 6.14 33.91 17.54
C GLY A 215 7.27 34.31 16.58
N ARG A 216 8.49 33.82 16.79
CA ARG A 216 9.67 34.15 15.97
C ARG A 216 9.76 33.29 14.72
N ILE A 217 9.22 32.07 14.75
CA ILE A 217 9.10 31.22 13.57
C ILE A 217 7.68 31.30 13.00
N THR A 218 7.59 31.57 11.70
CA THR A 218 6.34 31.38 10.97
C THR A 218 6.31 29.96 10.45
N ALA A 219 5.45 29.12 11.02
CA ALA A 219 5.21 27.76 10.55
C ALA A 219 3.96 27.73 9.67
N ARG A 220 4.09 27.18 8.46
CA ARG A 220 2.98 26.94 7.54
C ARG A 220 2.92 25.47 7.18
N VAL A 221 1.80 24.82 7.50
CA VAL A 221 1.51 23.47 7.02
C VAL A 221 1.10 23.59 5.55
N LEU A 222 1.92 23.01 4.67
CA LEU A 222 1.70 23.08 3.21
C LEU A 222 0.76 21.97 2.73
N GLU A 223 0.86 20.78 3.32
CA GLU A 223 0.06 19.63 2.95
C GLU A 223 -0.15 18.71 4.17
N VAL A 224 -1.37 18.21 4.30
CA VAL A 224 -1.79 17.23 5.29
C VAL A 224 -2.37 16.05 4.54
N THR A 225 -1.71 14.90 4.62
CA THR A 225 -2.19 13.70 3.93
C THR A 225 -2.15 12.52 4.89
N GLU A 226 -3.25 11.78 4.98
CA GLU A 226 -3.21 10.43 5.53
C GLU A 226 -2.45 9.55 4.54
N VAL A 227 -1.24 9.15 4.92
CA VAL A 227 -0.41 8.29 4.08
C VAL A 227 -0.42 6.89 4.69
N TYR A 228 -1.05 5.97 3.97
CA TYR A 228 -0.89 4.54 4.17
C TYR A 228 0.44 4.16 3.49
N ALA A 229 1.42 3.69 4.28
CA ALA A 229 2.78 3.41 3.80
C ALA A 229 2.96 1.96 3.37
#